data_AF-A0A641QUW8-F1
#
_entry.id   AF-A0A641QUW8-F1
#
_cell.length_a   1.000
_cell.length_b   1.000
_cell.length_c   1.000
_cell.angle_alpha   90.00
_cell.angle_beta   90.00
_cell.angle_gamma   90.00
#
_symmetry.space_group_name_H-M   'P 1'
#
loop_
_entity.id
_entity.type
_entity.pdbx_description
1 polymer ?
#
loop_
_entity_poly.entity_id
_entity_poly.type
_entity_poly.pdbx_seq_one_letter_code
_entity_poly.pdbx_strand_id
1 'polypeptide(L)'
;ALLLVSAKTDLELVNRTADLTQYIYQVAIVGTDVNLMDNKQRIDLLKYVINELRNMRGIAYAVCRQMRTAKRNGVLQTLAPGVFKYKDNRSKLVDDLLQNYKVKPKR
;
A
#
# COMPACT_ATOMS: atom_id res chain seq x y z
N ALA A 1 7.71 -7.12 13.19
CA ALA A 1 6.33 -6.71 12.87
C ALA A 1 6.10 -6.53 11.37
N LEU A 2 6.79 -5.60 10.69
CA LEU A 2 6.57 -5.30 9.26
C LEU A 2 6.85 -6.45 8.30
N LEU A 3 7.85 -7.31 8.57
CA LEU A 3 8.10 -8.53 7.79
C LEU A 3 6.95 -9.53 7.85
N LEU A 4 6.26 -9.60 8.98
CA LEU A 4 5.11 -10.50 9.17
C LEU A 4 3.87 -9.94 8.46
N VAL A 5 3.71 -8.61 8.46
CA VAL A 5 2.68 -7.93 7.67
C VAL A 5 2.93 -8.14 6.18
N SER A 6 4.16 -7.97 5.69
CA SER A 6 4.49 -8.21 4.27
C SER A 6 4.27 -9.66 3.88
N ALA A 7 4.72 -10.62 4.70
CA ALA A 7 4.51 -12.05 4.41
C ALA A 7 3.01 -12.42 4.35
N LYS A 8 2.19 -11.89 5.27
CA LYS A 8 0.74 -12.10 5.24
C LYS A 8 0.09 -11.48 4.00
N THR A 9 0.51 -10.28 3.62
CA THR A 9 -0.06 -9.60 2.45
C THR A 9 0.37 -10.28 1.15
N ASP A 10 1.61 -10.76 1.07
CA ASP A 10 2.08 -11.52 -0.08
C ASP A 10 1.29 -12.82 -0.25
N LEU A 11 1.04 -13.54 0.85
CA LEU A 11 0.20 -14.73 0.85
C LEU A 11 -1.22 -14.41 0.37
N GLU A 12 -1.83 -13.34 0.87
CA GLU A 12 -3.18 -12.93 0.46
C GLU A 12 -3.24 -12.56 -1.04
N LEU A 13 -2.22 -11.86 -1.56
CA LEU A 13 -2.12 -11.54 -2.98
C LEU A 13 -1.93 -12.79 -3.85
N VAL A 14 -1.14 -13.76 -3.39
CA VAL A 14 -0.97 -15.05 -4.08
C VAL A 14 -2.27 -15.83 -4.11
N ASN A 15 -3.00 -15.89 -2.99
CA ASN A 15 -4.31 -16.56 -2.94
C ASN A 15 -5.32 -15.90 -3.90
N ARG A 16 -5.43 -14.57 -3.90
CA ARG A 16 -6.30 -13.85 -4.84
C ARG A 16 -5.92 -14.10 -6.29
N THR A 17 -4.62 -14.23 -6.58
CA THR A 17 -4.13 -14.56 -7.92
C THR A 17 -4.52 -16.00 -8.32
N ALA A 18 -4.41 -16.96 -7.40
CA ALA A 18 -4.83 -18.34 -7.61
C ALA A 18 -6.33 -18.43 -7.85
N ASP A 19 -7.15 -17.77 -7.02
CA ASP A 19 -8.61 -17.72 -7.17
C ASP A 19 -9.02 -17.09 -8.51
N LEU A 20 -8.38 -15.98 -8.89
CA LEU A 20 -8.61 -15.32 -10.16
C LEU A 20 -8.25 -16.22 -11.36
N THR A 21 -7.11 -16.91 -11.28
CA THR A 21 -6.65 -17.83 -12.32
C THR A 21 -7.57 -19.04 -12.45
N GLN A 22 -8.01 -19.61 -11.32
CA GLN A 22 -8.96 -20.72 -11.30
C GLN A 22 -10.32 -20.29 -11.87
N TYR A 23 -10.81 -19.11 -11.51
CA TYR A 23 -12.05 -18.55 -12.05
C TYR A 23 -11.98 -18.34 -13.57
N ILE A 24 -10.88 -17.75 -14.07
CA ILE A 24 -10.64 -17.59 -15.51
C ILE A 24 -10.55 -18.96 -16.21
N TYR A 25 -9.83 -19.92 -15.61
CA TYR A 25 -9.68 -21.26 -16.18
C TYR A 25 -11.01 -22.00 -16.29
N GLN A 26 -11.85 -21.95 -15.25
CA GLN A 26 -13.17 -22.56 -15.24
C GLN A 26 -14.14 -21.91 -16.23
N VAL A 27 -14.16 -20.57 -16.30
CA VAL A 27 -15.18 -19.84 -17.07
C VAL A 27 -14.78 -19.63 -18.53
N ALA A 28 -13.48 -19.53 -18.84
CA ALA A 28 -12.99 -19.21 -20.18
C ALA A 28 -12.23 -20.34 -20.90
N ILE A 29 -11.66 -21.33 -20.19
CA ILE A 29 -10.73 -22.30 -20.79
C ILE A 29 -11.26 -23.75 -20.76
N VAL A 30 -11.82 -24.22 -19.64
CA VAL A 30 -12.29 -25.63 -19.50
C VAL A 30 -13.68 -25.85 -20.08
N GLY A 31 -14.41 -24.77 -20.42
CA GLY A 31 -15.59 -24.86 -21.26
C GLY A 31 -15.22 -25.27 -22.69
N THR A 32 -15.10 -26.58 -22.94
CA THR A 32 -15.11 -27.29 -24.24
C THR A 32 -15.89 -26.55 -25.33
N ASP A 33 -15.47 -26.56 -26.62
CA ASP A 33 -16.12 -26.19 -27.93
C ASP A 33 -17.29 -25.15 -28.01
N VAL A 34 -17.65 -24.53 -26.89
CA VAL A 34 -19.01 -24.12 -26.49
C VAL A 34 -18.85 -22.96 -25.48
N ASN A 35 -17.97 -21.99 -25.75
CA ASN A 35 -17.94 -20.75 -24.99
C ASN A 35 -19.18 -19.89 -25.36
N LEU A 36 -20.37 -20.39 -24.99
CA LEU A 36 -21.68 -19.75 -25.11
C LEU A 36 -21.88 -18.65 -24.06
N MET A 37 -20.80 -18.02 -23.59
CA MET A 37 -20.95 -16.86 -22.73
C MET A 37 -21.64 -15.74 -23.51
N ASP A 38 -22.71 -15.20 -22.97
CA ASP A 38 -23.33 -14.01 -23.55
C ASP A 38 -22.38 -12.80 -23.40
N ASN A 39 -22.51 -11.81 -24.28
CA ASN A 39 -21.71 -10.58 -24.23
C ASN A 39 -21.79 -9.90 -22.86
N LYS A 40 -22.94 -9.99 -22.19
CA LYS A 40 -23.11 -9.49 -20.82
C LYS A 40 -22.20 -10.23 -19.83
N GLN A 41 -22.18 -11.55 -19.87
CA GLN A 41 -21.34 -12.38 -19.00
C GLN A 41 -19.85 -12.13 -19.26
N ARG A 42 -19.45 -11.85 -20.52
CA ARG A 42 -18.07 -11.45 -20.86
C ARG A 42 -17.69 -10.13 -20.22
N ILE A 43 -18.57 -9.14 -20.31
CA ILE A 43 -18.35 -7.84 -19.69
C ILE A 43 -18.28 -7.96 -18.16
N ASP A 44 -19.12 -8.78 -17.55
CA ASP A 44 -19.14 -8.97 -16.09
C ASP A 44 -17.90 -9.72 -15.60
N LEU A 45 -17.41 -10.72 -16.34
CA LEU A 45 -16.11 -11.36 -16.07
C LEU A 45 -14.97 -10.34 -16.16
N LEU A 46 -14.90 -9.54 -17.22
CA LEU A 46 -13.86 -8.52 -17.38
C LEU A 46 -13.91 -7.49 -16.25
N LYS A 47 -15.11 -7.04 -15.84
CA LYS A 47 -15.28 -6.14 -14.70
C LYS A 47 -14.78 -6.75 -13.40
N TYR A 48 -15.10 -8.02 -13.14
CA TYR A 48 -14.63 -8.75 -11.97
C TYR A 48 -13.10 -8.82 -11.93
N VAL A 49 -12.47 -9.24 -13.04
CA VAL A 49 -11.00 -9.33 -13.17
C VAL A 49 -10.34 -7.97 -12.95
N ILE A 50 -10.87 -6.92 -13.58
CA ILE A 50 -10.35 -5.55 -13.41
C ILE A 50 -10.47 -5.09 -11.96
N ASN A 51 -11.58 -5.41 -11.28
CA ASN A 51 -11.79 -5.04 -9.88
C ASN A 51 -10.79 -5.74 -8.97
N GLU A 52 -10.56 -7.04 -9.19
CA GLU A 52 -9.62 -7.81 -8.37
C GLU A 52 -8.18 -7.34 -8.55
N LEU A 53 -7.76 -7.06 -9.79
CA LEU A 53 -6.46 -6.45 -10.08
C LEU A 53 -6.30 -5.06 -9.44
N ARG A 54 -7.35 -4.24 -9.40
CA ARG A 54 -7.33 -2.94 -8.71
C ARG A 54 -7.20 -3.08 -7.20
N ASN A 55 -7.91 -4.04 -6.61
CA ASN A 55 -7.83 -4.34 -5.18
C ASN A 55 -6.43 -4.81 -4.79
N MET A 56 -5.86 -5.77 -5.52
CA MET A 56 -4.49 -6.25 -5.31
C MET A 56 -3.46 -5.12 -5.40
N ARG A 57 -3.60 -4.24 -6.39
CA ARG A 57 -2.75 -3.04 -6.52
C ARG A 57 -2.90 -2.10 -5.32
N GLY A 58 -4.13 -1.88 -4.83
CA GLY A 58 -4.39 -1.06 -3.65
C GLY A 58 -3.71 -1.58 -2.39
N ILE A 59 -3.81 -2.89 -2.15
CA ILE A 59 -3.17 -3.58 -1.01
C ILE A 59 -1.65 -3.46 -1.12
N ALA A 60 -1.07 -3.78 -2.28
CA ALA A 60 0.37 -3.69 -2.51
C ALA A 60 0.91 -2.27 -2.26
N TYR A 61 0.23 -1.23 -2.74
CA TYR A 61 0.63 0.15 -2.48
C TYR A 61 0.52 0.56 -1.01
N ALA A 62 -0.53 0.12 -0.31
CA ALA A 62 -0.69 0.41 1.11
C ALA A 62 0.47 -0.17 1.92
N VAL A 63 0.84 -1.43 1.67
CA VAL A 63 1.96 -2.12 2.32
C VAL A 63 3.29 -1.45 1.96
N CYS A 64 3.56 -1.21 0.68
CA CYS A 64 4.78 -0.54 0.23
C CYS A 64 4.94 0.85 0.86
N ARG A 65 3.85 1.63 0.95
CA ARG A 65 3.86 2.93 1.63
C ARG A 65 4.15 2.80 3.12
N GLN A 66 3.50 1.86 3.81
CA GLN A 66 3.76 1.60 5.23
C GLN A 66 5.20 1.19 5.49
N MET A 67 5.77 0.30 4.66
CA MET A 67 7.18 -0.09 4.74
C MET A 67 8.13 1.08 4.47
N ARG A 68 7.81 1.96 3.51
CA ARG A 68 8.64 3.14 3.19
C ARG A 68 8.62 4.18 4.31
N THR A 69 7.46 4.44 4.90
CA THR A 69 7.34 5.28 6.11
C THR A 69 8.12 4.65 7.26
N ALA A 70 8.02 3.33 7.42
CA ALA A 70 8.72 2.63 8.47
C ALA A 70 10.25 2.69 8.33
N LYS A 71 10.77 2.52 7.12
CA LYS A 71 12.20 2.68 6.83
C LYS A 71 12.70 4.09 7.18
N ARG A 72 11.91 5.14 6.93
CA ARG A 72 12.27 6.53 7.23
C ARG A 72 12.22 6.86 8.73
N ASN A 73 11.27 6.26 9.45
CA ASN A 73 11.04 6.55 10.87
C ASN A 73 11.93 5.69 11.81
N GLY A 74 12.60 4.66 11.28
CA GLY A 74 13.46 3.76 12.05
C GLY A 74 12.70 2.68 12.82
N VAL A 75 13.42 1.69 13.35
CA VAL A 75 12.85 0.47 13.96
C VAL A 75 11.99 0.77 15.20
N LEU A 76 12.35 1.78 16.01
CA LEU A 76 11.65 2.09 17.27
C LEU A 76 10.31 2.83 17.09
N GLN A 77 10.19 3.70 16.09
CA GLN A 77 8.93 4.43 15.79
C GLN A 77 7.86 3.55 15.14
N THR A 78 8.26 2.41 14.59
CA THR A 78 7.42 1.53 13.77
C THR A 78 6.84 0.36 14.53
N LEU A 79 7.39 0.06 15.72
CA LEU A 79 6.84 -0.89 16.68
C LEU A 79 5.59 -0.37 17.39
N ALA A 80 5.34 0.95 17.40
CA ALA A 80 4.21 1.56 18.10
C ALA A 80 3.59 2.73 17.29
N PRO A 81 2.81 2.42 16.24
CA PRO A 81 2.12 3.44 15.46
C PRO A 81 1.07 4.13 16.34
N GLY A 82 1.33 5.38 16.74
CA GLY A 82 0.43 6.18 17.58
C GLY A 82 1.04 6.69 18.89
N VAL A 83 2.16 6.13 19.34
CA VAL A 83 2.81 6.51 20.61
C VAL A 83 3.95 7.50 20.40
N PHE A 84 4.54 7.51 19.20
CA PHE A 84 5.60 8.43 18.85
C PHE A 84 5.01 9.76 18.37
N LYS A 85 4.93 10.74 19.27
CA LYS A 85 4.65 12.12 18.91
C LYS A 85 5.78 12.64 18.02
N TYR A 86 5.45 13.31 16.91
CA TYR A 86 6.44 14.11 16.18
C TYR A 86 7.10 15.05 17.18
N LYS A 87 8.44 15.00 17.27
CA LYS A 87 9.17 15.94 18.12
C LYS A 87 8.90 17.34 17.58
N ASP A 88 8.15 18.14 18.33
CA ASP A 88 7.82 19.50 17.91
C ASP A 88 9.12 20.31 17.87
N ASN A 89 9.64 20.52 16.67
CA ASN A 89 10.89 21.25 16.43
C ASN A 89 10.65 22.77 16.35
N ARG A 90 9.42 23.26 16.58
CA ARG A 90 9.11 24.69 16.54
C ARG A 90 9.93 25.48 17.55
N SER A 91 10.19 24.95 18.75
CA SER A 91 11.04 25.62 19.75
C SER A 91 12.46 25.83 19.24
N LYS A 92 13.06 24.79 18.65
CA LYS A 92 14.38 24.89 18.02
C LYS A 92 14.43 25.88 16.86
N LEU A 93 13.36 25.95 16.07
CA LEU A 93 13.25 26.89 14.94
C LEU A 93 13.15 28.33 15.45
N VAL A 94 12.40 28.58 16.52
CA VAL A 94 12.32 29.89 17.18
C VAL A 94 13.66 30.28 17.80
N ASP A 95 14.35 29.35 18.47
CA ASP A 95 15.67 29.61 19.05
C ASP A 95 16.70 29.95 17.97
N ASP A 96 16.70 29.22 16.86
CA ASP A 96 17.57 29.48 15.71
C ASP A 96 17.25 30.84 15.04
N LEU A 97 15.98 31.20 14.89
CA LEU A 97 15.57 32.52 14.40
C LEU A 97 16.01 33.64 15.35
N LEU A 98 15.87 33.46 16.66
CA LEU A 98 16.30 34.44 17.67
C LEU A 98 17.82 34.57 17.72
N GLN A 99 18.57 33.48 17.56
CA GLN A 99 20.02 33.49 17.44
C GLN A 99 20.47 34.24 16.18
N ASN A 100 19.85 33.95 15.04
CA ASN A 100 20.16 34.62 13.78
C ASN A 100 19.75 36.10 13.77
N TYR A 101 18.68 36.46 14.50
CA TYR A 101 18.24 37.86 14.65
C TYR A 101 19.16 38.69 15.55
N LYS A 102 19.75 38.08 16.59
CA LYS A 102 20.60 38.79 17.57
C LYS A 102 21.97 39.22 17.04
N VAL A 103 22.38 38.87 15.81
CA VAL A 103 23.73 39.13 15.26
C VAL A 103 23.75 40.12 14.09
N LYS A 104 23.00 41.24 14.17
CA LYS A 104 23.32 42.43 13.37
C LYS A 104 23.36 43.68 14.23
N PRO A 105 24.47 43.96 14.94
CA PRO A 105 24.75 45.34 15.34
C PRO A 105 24.90 46.16 14.04
N LYS A 106 24.03 47.16 13.86
CA LYS A 106 24.18 48.17 12.82
C LYS A 106 25.58 48.79 12.98
N ARG A 107 26.45 48.55 12.01
CA ARG A 107 27.59 49.44 11.76
C ARG A 107 27.08 50.78 11.27
#